data_AF-A0A0F9ELQ7-F1
#
_entry.id   AF-A0A0F9ELQ7-F1
#
_cell.length_a   1.000
_cell.length_b   1.000
_cell.length_c   1.000
_cell.angle_alpha   90.00
_cell.angle_beta   90.00
_cell.angle_gamma   90.00
#
_symmetry.space_group_name_H-M   'P 1'
#
loop_
_entity.id
_entity.type
_entity.pdbx_description
1 polymer ?
#
loop_
_entity_poly.entity_id
_entity_poly.type
_entity_poly.pdbx_seq_one_letter_code
_entity_poly.pdbx_strand_id
1 'polypeptide(L)'
;MSKDIQISELINFEEQTKRHDGYLSYTVSADYIITDVDKIKTLYVITSTGIITITLPNALRNLDREIDIEKPDAGSGYVVVDGEGAETILGAYVGLSSTTADISQQTGWIRFKSNGISWNIIGGCTPDKWHVVGGAGEPAFANSWINLDAAIYPSMSFRKIISGDIHVQGVVKNGTIGLTIFTLPVGYVPNRTIMFAAVANGAFAQSTILSTGAVVASSGSNVWFSVGTIITHIL
;
A
#
# COMPACT_ATOMS: atom_id res chain seq x y z
N MET A 1 -47.05 43.62 -13.88
CA MET A 1 -46.53 42.91 -12.69
C MET A 1 -45.52 41.88 -13.17
N SER A 2 -44.24 42.26 -13.17
CA SER A 2 -43.13 41.33 -13.37
C SER A 2 -43.08 40.42 -12.14
N LYS A 3 -43.08 39.10 -12.35
CA LYS A 3 -42.87 38.12 -11.27
C LYS A 3 -41.41 37.71 -11.35
N ASP A 4 -40.57 38.43 -10.62
CA ASP A 4 -39.18 38.08 -10.39
C ASP A 4 -39.14 36.80 -9.56
N ILE A 5 -38.80 35.68 -10.20
CA ILE A 5 -38.47 34.44 -9.51
C ILE A 5 -36.99 34.53 -9.13
N GLN A 6 -36.76 34.59 -7.83
CA GLN A 6 -35.46 34.80 -7.19
C GLN A 6 -34.47 33.67 -7.51
N ILE A 7 -33.26 34.07 -7.90
CA ILE A 7 -32.08 33.25 -8.18
C ILE A 7 -31.46 32.84 -6.84
N SER A 8 -32.03 31.84 -6.16
CA SER A 8 -31.44 31.31 -4.93
C SER A 8 -31.87 29.87 -4.66
N GLU A 9 -31.44 28.92 -5.51
CA GLU A 9 -31.32 27.49 -5.14
C GLU A 9 -30.47 26.71 -6.17
N LEU A 10 -29.43 27.37 -6.70
CA LEU A 10 -28.30 26.69 -7.37
C LEU A 10 -27.34 26.19 -6.29
N ILE A 11 -27.56 25.00 -5.73
CA ILE A 11 -26.55 24.27 -4.96
C ILE A 11 -26.59 22.77 -5.35
N ASN A 12 -25.54 22.39 -6.08
CA ASN A 12 -24.93 21.07 -6.28
C ASN A 12 -25.71 19.97 -7.01
N PHE A 13 -25.45 19.89 -8.32
CA PHE A 13 -25.53 18.68 -9.14
C PHE A 13 -24.48 17.67 -8.65
N GLU A 14 -24.89 16.78 -7.76
CA GLU A 14 -24.16 15.56 -7.42
C GLU A 14 -24.65 14.44 -8.36
N GLU A 15 -23.89 14.16 -9.42
CA GLU A 15 -24.24 13.25 -10.51
C GLU A 15 -24.32 11.79 -10.04
N GLN A 16 -25.52 11.34 -9.67
CA GLN A 16 -25.78 9.95 -9.30
C GLN A 16 -25.87 9.04 -10.52
N THR A 17 -24.78 8.38 -10.88
CA THR A 17 -24.80 7.31 -11.89
C THR A 17 -25.27 6.00 -11.27
N LYS A 18 -26.59 5.77 -11.23
CA LYS A 18 -27.19 4.49 -10.80
C LYS A 18 -26.80 3.36 -11.76
N ARG A 19 -26.14 2.30 -11.26
CA ARG A 19 -26.14 0.97 -11.89
C ARG A 19 -27.17 0.05 -11.23
N HIS A 20 -27.58 -0.97 -11.96
CA HIS A 20 -28.84 -1.73 -11.87
C HIS A 20 -29.10 -2.53 -10.56
N ASP A 21 -28.22 -2.44 -9.55
CA ASP A 21 -28.29 -3.27 -8.33
C ASP A 21 -28.59 -2.47 -7.05
N GLY A 22 -29.02 -1.20 -7.15
CA GLY A 22 -29.43 -0.37 -6.00
C GLY A 22 -28.29 0.21 -5.16
N TYR A 23 -27.04 0.01 -5.58
CA TYR A 23 -25.84 0.59 -5.00
C TYR A 23 -25.42 1.86 -5.75
N LEU A 24 -24.93 2.87 -5.01
CA LEU A 24 -24.56 4.17 -5.58
C LEU A 24 -23.06 4.30 -5.81
N SER A 25 -22.73 4.93 -6.93
CA SER A 25 -21.41 5.47 -7.24
C SER A 25 -21.44 6.98 -7.04
N TYR A 26 -20.42 7.51 -6.39
CA TYR A 26 -20.37 8.91 -5.98
C TYR A 26 -18.99 9.52 -6.25
N THR A 27 -18.91 10.82 -6.55
CA THR A 27 -17.63 11.51 -6.84
C THR A 27 -17.45 12.69 -5.90
N VAL A 28 -16.29 12.80 -5.27
CA VAL A 28 -15.94 13.86 -4.33
C VAL A 28 -14.59 14.48 -4.67
N SER A 29 -14.40 15.74 -4.29
CA SER A 29 -13.13 16.48 -4.45
C SER A 29 -12.70 17.22 -3.19
N ALA A 30 -13.28 16.84 -2.05
CA ALA A 30 -13.07 17.39 -0.72
C ALA A 30 -13.25 16.24 0.29
N ASP A 31 -12.85 16.48 1.54
CA ASP A 31 -13.06 15.51 2.62
C ASP A 31 -14.53 15.06 2.68
N TYR A 32 -14.75 13.78 2.93
CA TYR A 32 -16.09 13.18 2.86
C TYR A 32 -16.29 12.12 3.94
N ILE A 33 -17.44 12.18 4.61
CA ILE A 33 -17.86 11.18 5.58
C ILE A 33 -18.92 10.32 4.92
N ILE A 34 -18.61 9.03 4.73
CA ILE A 34 -19.58 8.03 4.31
C ILE A 34 -20.48 7.75 5.52
N THR A 35 -21.79 7.79 5.31
CA THR A 35 -22.81 7.61 6.33
C THR A 35 -23.37 6.19 6.33
N ASP A 36 -24.04 5.81 7.42
CA ASP A 36 -24.75 4.52 7.54
C ASP A 36 -25.85 4.32 6.47
N VAL A 37 -26.36 5.40 5.86
CA VAL A 37 -27.58 5.38 5.03
C VAL A 37 -27.36 5.71 3.55
N ASP A 38 -26.17 6.17 3.16
CA ASP A 38 -25.89 6.65 1.80
C ASP A 38 -25.86 5.54 0.74
N LYS A 39 -25.79 4.26 1.14
CA LYS A 39 -25.71 3.09 0.24
C LYS A 39 -24.59 3.20 -0.82
N ILE A 40 -23.53 3.96 -0.52
CA ILE A 40 -22.37 4.07 -1.40
C ILE A 40 -21.67 2.72 -1.44
N LYS A 41 -21.41 2.27 -2.67
CA LYS A 41 -20.56 1.12 -2.98
C LYS A 41 -19.25 1.54 -3.60
N THR A 42 -19.23 2.63 -4.37
CA THR A 42 -17.99 3.15 -4.98
C THR A 42 -17.92 4.66 -4.80
N LEU A 43 -16.80 5.16 -4.27
CA LEU A 43 -16.50 6.57 -4.11
C LEU A 43 -15.27 6.92 -4.94
N TYR A 44 -15.46 7.75 -5.96
CA TYR A 44 -14.40 8.34 -6.77
C TYR A 44 -13.90 9.62 -6.10
N VAL A 45 -12.59 9.73 -5.86
CA VAL A 45 -11.99 10.84 -5.12
C VAL A 45 -11.02 11.59 -6.03
N ILE A 46 -11.35 12.85 -6.33
CA ILE A 46 -10.54 13.74 -7.16
C ILE A 46 -9.63 14.57 -6.25
N THR A 47 -8.35 14.24 -6.23
CA THR A 47 -7.40 14.87 -5.30
C THR A 47 -6.73 16.12 -5.87
N SER A 48 -6.52 16.19 -7.20
CA SER A 48 -5.69 17.24 -7.81
C SER A 48 -4.30 17.26 -7.15
N THR A 49 -3.96 18.27 -6.36
CA THR A 49 -2.70 18.31 -5.59
C THR A 49 -2.90 18.15 -4.08
N GLY A 50 -4.15 18.03 -3.62
CA GLY A 50 -4.52 18.02 -2.21
C GLY A 50 -4.53 16.63 -1.59
N ILE A 51 -4.64 16.61 -0.27
CA ILE A 51 -4.92 15.40 0.50
C ILE A 51 -6.41 15.41 0.78
N ILE A 52 -7.11 14.34 0.44
CA ILE A 52 -8.54 14.20 0.69
C ILE A 52 -8.75 13.05 1.69
N THR A 53 -9.44 13.34 2.78
CA THR A 53 -9.76 12.36 3.82
C THR A 53 -11.16 11.80 3.62
N ILE A 54 -11.27 10.48 3.55
CA ILE A 54 -12.53 9.76 3.51
C ILE A 54 -12.73 9.03 4.84
N THR A 55 -13.79 9.36 5.56
CA THR A 55 -14.16 8.67 6.80
C THR A 55 -15.18 7.57 6.48
N LEU A 56 -14.82 6.32 6.76
CA LEU A 56 -15.71 5.17 6.69
C LEU A 56 -16.72 5.22 7.82
N PRO A 57 -17.97 4.74 7.62
CA PRO A 57 -18.98 4.80 8.67
C PRO A 57 -18.67 3.78 9.77
N ASN A 58 -19.29 3.94 10.95
CA ASN A 58 -19.16 3.01 12.06
C ASN A 58 -19.30 1.53 11.64
N ALA A 59 -18.27 0.73 11.89
CA ALA A 59 -18.20 -0.66 11.39
C ALA A 59 -19.34 -1.52 11.97
N LEU A 60 -19.69 -1.34 13.25
CA LEU A 60 -20.72 -2.10 13.96
C LEU A 60 -22.10 -1.98 13.29
N ARG A 61 -22.43 -0.81 12.75
CA ARG A 61 -23.71 -0.54 12.08
C ARG A 61 -23.72 -0.91 10.60
N ASN A 62 -22.57 -1.29 10.07
CA ASN A 62 -22.37 -1.57 8.65
C ASN A 62 -21.84 -2.99 8.43
N LEU A 63 -22.21 -3.97 9.27
CA LEU A 63 -21.79 -5.37 9.13
C LEU A 63 -21.97 -5.87 7.68
N ASP A 64 -20.92 -6.51 7.15
CA ASP A 64 -20.83 -7.03 5.78
C ASP A 64 -20.90 -6.00 4.65
N ARG A 65 -20.98 -4.71 4.96
CA ARG A 65 -20.96 -3.65 3.95
C ARG A 65 -19.61 -3.61 3.26
N GLU A 66 -19.64 -3.48 1.94
CA GLU A 66 -18.47 -3.30 1.09
C GLU A 66 -18.46 -1.89 0.47
N ILE A 67 -17.28 -1.25 0.47
CA ILE A 67 -17.07 0.09 -0.09
C ILE A 67 -15.76 0.09 -0.88
N ASP A 68 -15.83 0.50 -2.13
CA ASP A 68 -14.70 0.79 -3.00
C ASP A 68 -14.39 2.28 -2.94
N ILE A 69 -13.14 2.63 -2.69
CA ILE A 69 -12.64 4.01 -2.79
C ILE A 69 -11.60 4.02 -3.90
N GLU A 70 -11.77 4.91 -4.87
CA GLU A 70 -10.92 5.00 -6.05
C GLU A 70 -10.39 6.42 -6.24
N LYS A 71 -9.12 6.57 -6.61
CA LYS A 71 -8.52 7.83 -7.05
C LYS A 71 -8.33 7.80 -8.56
N PRO A 72 -9.32 8.23 -9.36
CA PRO A 72 -9.20 8.17 -10.83
C PRO A 72 -8.28 9.24 -11.41
N ASP A 73 -8.00 10.31 -10.66
CA ASP A 73 -7.31 11.49 -11.18
C ASP A 73 -5.78 11.33 -11.24
N ALA A 74 -5.15 11.98 -12.23
CA ALA A 74 -3.69 11.99 -12.43
C ALA A 74 -2.94 12.98 -11.51
N GLY A 75 -3.67 13.68 -10.63
CA GLY A 75 -3.11 14.68 -9.75
C GLY A 75 -2.16 14.06 -8.71
N SER A 76 -1.19 14.86 -8.26
CA SER A 76 -0.16 14.46 -7.29
C SER A 76 -0.65 14.35 -5.85
N GLY A 77 -1.92 14.68 -5.58
CA GLY A 77 -2.57 14.48 -4.31
C GLY A 77 -2.77 13.00 -3.96
N TYR A 78 -3.29 12.71 -2.78
CA TYR A 78 -3.61 11.34 -2.36
C TYR A 78 -4.83 11.30 -1.46
N VAL A 79 -5.45 10.12 -1.38
CA VAL A 79 -6.60 9.86 -0.52
C VAL A 79 -6.10 9.22 0.78
N VAL A 80 -6.55 9.73 1.92
CA VAL A 80 -6.44 9.07 3.22
C VAL A 80 -7.81 8.52 3.56
N VAL A 81 -7.89 7.26 3.97
CA VAL A 81 -9.11 6.61 4.43
C VAL A 81 -8.97 6.36 5.92
N ASP A 82 -9.94 6.78 6.70
CA ASP A 82 -9.98 6.67 8.17
C ASP A 82 -11.30 6.03 8.65
N GLY A 83 -11.31 5.49 9.87
CA GLY A 83 -12.52 5.03 10.54
C GLY A 83 -13.27 6.17 11.27
N GLU A 84 -14.55 5.97 11.59
CA GLU A 84 -15.33 6.93 12.38
C GLU A 84 -14.98 6.92 13.88
N GLY A 85 -13.78 7.35 14.23
CA GLY A 85 -13.34 7.45 15.63
C GLY A 85 -12.30 6.41 16.00
N ALA A 86 -12.67 5.36 16.74
CA ALA A 86 -11.72 4.38 17.31
C ALA A 86 -11.66 3.06 16.53
N GLU A 87 -12.39 2.94 15.42
CA GLU A 87 -12.39 1.75 14.58
C GLU A 87 -11.01 1.54 13.96
N THR A 88 -10.54 0.31 14.01
CA THR A 88 -9.32 -0.05 13.32
C THR A 88 -9.61 -0.34 11.86
N ILE A 89 -8.76 0.17 10.96
CA ILE A 89 -8.67 -0.33 9.59
C ILE A 89 -7.61 -1.43 9.59
N LEU A 90 -8.05 -2.67 9.42
CA LEU A 90 -7.20 -3.84 9.43
C LEU A 90 -6.83 -4.22 7.99
N GLY A 91 -5.56 -4.00 7.65
CA GLY A 91 -4.99 -4.49 6.41
C GLY A 91 -4.48 -5.93 6.53
N ALA A 92 -4.68 -6.74 5.48
CA ALA A 92 -3.87 -7.93 5.22
C ALA A 92 -2.45 -7.57 4.69
N TYR A 93 -2.17 -6.27 4.52
CA TYR A 93 -0.93 -5.70 3.98
C TYR A 93 -0.22 -4.88 5.06
N VAL A 94 1.07 -5.16 5.25
CA VAL A 94 1.95 -4.57 6.26
C VAL A 94 2.36 -3.17 5.81
N GLY A 95 2.48 -2.21 6.73
CA GLY A 95 2.88 -0.82 6.45
C GLY A 95 1.76 0.21 6.55
N LEU A 96 0.50 -0.23 6.70
CA LEU A 96 -0.65 0.59 7.05
C LEU A 96 -0.72 0.78 8.57
N SER A 97 -1.04 2.00 9.02
CA SER A 97 -1.42 2.24 10.41
C SER A 97 -2.68 1.43 10.71
N SER A 98 -2.86 0.92 11.94
CA SER A 98 -4.09 0.26 12.35
C SER A 98 -5.34 1.15 12.27
N THR A 99 -5.18 2.42 11.88
CA THR A 99 -6.23 3.45 11.82
C THR A 99 -6.46 3.99 10.41
N THR A 100 -5.48 3.96 9.49
CA THR A 100 -5.62 4.64 8.18
C THR A 100 -5.11 3.82 7.00
N ALA A 101 -5.68 4.08 5.81
CA ALA A 101 -5.23 3.55 4.53
C ALA A 101 -5.05 4.64 3.47
N ASP A 102 -3.96 4.58 2.70
CA ASP A 102 -3.63 5.63 1.72
C ASP A 102 -3.76 5.13 0.27
N ILE A 103 -4.33 5.96 -0.60
CA ILE A 103 -4.45 5.75 -2.05
C ILE A 103 -3.75 6.90 -2.78
N SER A 104 -2.51 6.68 -3.22
CA SER A 104 -1.65 7.74 -3.78
C SER A 104 -1.44 7.67 -5.29
N GLN A 105 -1.73 6.53 -5.92
CA GLN A 105 -1.54 6.36 -7.36
C GLN A 105 -2.78 6.77 -8.14
N GLN A 106 -2.56 7.30 -9.35
CA GLN A 106 -3.63 7.40 -10.35
C GLN A 106 -4.23 6.02 -10.61
N THR A 107 -5.57 5.97 -10.72
CA THR A 107 -6.38 4.75 -10.78
C THR A 107 -6.14 3.77 -9.62
N GLY A 108 -5.61 4.28 -8.50
CA GLY A 108 -5.49 3.57 -7.24
C GLY A 108 -6.89 3.27 -6.68
N TRP A 109 -7.10 2.10 -6.10
CA TRP A 109 -8.34 1.78 -5.40
C TRP A 109 -8.10 0.86 -4.20
N ILE A 110 -9.01 0.89 -3.24
CA ILE A 110 -9.10 -0.08 -2.14
C ILE A 110 -10.57 -0.45 -1.94
N ARG A 111 -10.83 -1.74 -1.71
CA ARG A 111 -12.12 -2.28 -1.23
C ARG A 111 -12.04 -2.59 0.25
N PHE A 112 -12.95 -2.00 1.00
CA PHE A 112 -13.15 -2.23 2.42
C PHE A 112 -14.39 -3.09 2.64
N LYS A 113 -14.33 -3.97 3.64
CA LYS A 113 -15.48 -4.73 4.14
C LYS A 113 -15.54 -4.67 5.66
N SER A 114 -16.68 -4.28 6.21
CA SER A 114 -16.88 -4.31 7.67
C SER A 114 -17.17 -5.73 8.17
N ASN A 115 -16.57 -6.11 9.29
CA ASN A 115 -16.90 -7.33 10.04
C ASN A 115 -17.77 -7.04 11.30
N GLY A 116 -18.30 -5.82 11.44
CA GLY A 116 -19.05 -5.39 12.62
C GLY A 116 -18.19 -4.87 13.78
N ILE A 117 -16.87 -4.84 13.63
CA ILE A 117 -15.92 -4.35 14.65
C ILE A 117 -14.88 -3.42 14.00
N SER A 118 -14.37 -3.81 12.85
CA SER A 118 -13.32 -3.15 12.09
C SER A 118 -13.66 -3.13 10.60
N TRP A 119 -12.97 -2.26 9.85
CA TRP A 119 -12.95 -2.31 8.40
C TRP A 119 -11.76 -3.12 7.91
N ASN A 120 -12.02 -4.17 7.15
CA ASN A 120 -10.99 -5.02 6.59
C ASN A 120 -10.75 -4.66 5.13
N ILE A 121 -9.49 -4.57 4.72
CA ILE A 121 -9.15 -4.41 3.31
C ILE A 121 -9.25 -5.78 2.63
N ILE A 122 -10.13 -5.90 1.63
CA ILE A 122 -10.40 -7.16 0.90
C ILE A 122 -10.05 -7.10 -0.59
N GLY A 123 -9.57 -5.95 -1.07
CA GLY A 123 -9.08 -5.76 -2.44
C GLY A 123 -8.44 -4.39 -2.60
N GLY A 124 -7.63 -4.19 -3.63
CA GLY A 124 -7.06 -2.88 -3.93
C GLY A 124 -5.81 -2.94 -4.80
N CYS A 125 -5.35 -1.75 -5.20
CA CYS A 125 -4.13 -1.56 -5.97
C CYS A 125 -3.25 -0.43 -5.39
N THR A 126 -3.15 -0.33 -4.07
CA THR A 126 -2.19 0.58 -3.46
C THR A 126 -0.82 -0.09 -3.41
N PRO A 127 0.23 0.48 -4.04
CA PRO A 127 1.57 -0.06 -3.91
C PRO A 127 2.03 0.14 -2.47
N ASP A 128 2.53 -0.93 -1.87
CA ASP A 128 3.25 -0.81 -0.61
C ASP A 128 4.44 0.15 -0.77
N LYS A 129 4.72 0.91 0.29
CA LYS A 129 5.89 1.79 0.31
C LYS A 129 7.16 0.94 0.37
N TRP A 130 8.30 1.54 0.06
CA TRP A 130 9.57 0.89 0.34
C TRP A 130 9.82 0.84 1.84
N HIS A 131 9.85 -0.37 2.40
CA HIS A 131 10.30 -0.66 3.75
C HIS A 131 11.82 -0.70 3.77
N VAL A 132 12.46 0.23 4.48
CA VAL A 132 13.93 0.35 4.54
C VAL A 132 14.46 -0.48 5.72
N VAL A 133 15.26 -1.51 5.41
CA VAL A 133 15.90 -2.37 6.42
C VAL A 133 16.82 -1.54 7.32
N GLY A 134 16.68 -1.73 8.64
CA GLY A 134 17.34 -0.93 9.68
C GLY A 134 16.65 0.39 10.02
N GLY A 135 15.54 0.72 9.35
CA GLY A 135 14.68 1.85 9.71
C GLY A 135 13.88 1.62 11.00
N ALA A 136 13.31 2.70 11.55
CA ALA A 136 12.48 2.61 12.75
C ALA A 136 11.21 1.76 12.47
N GLY A 137 11.01 0.71 13.25
CA GLY A 137 9.89 -0.23 13.07
C GLY A 137 10.09 -1.24 11.93
N GLU A 138 11.24 -1.22 11.26
CA GLU A 138 11.56 -2.11 10.14
C GLU A 138 12.51 -3.24 10.57
N PRO A 139 12.61 -4.34 9.80
CA PRO A 139 13.56 -5.42 10.09
C PRO A 139 14.99 -4.89 10.23
N ALA A 140 15.68 -5.36 11.27
CA ALA A 140 17.10 -5.04 11.46
C ALA A 140 17.99 -5.84 10.50
N PHE A 141 19.16 -5.30 10.20
CA PHE A 141 20.23 -6.08 9.59
C PHE A 141 20.73 -7.17 10.54
N ALA A 142 21.15 -8.29 9.97
CA ALA A 142 21.81 -9.40 10.65
C ALA A 142 23.28 -9.52 10.20
N ASN A 143 24.08 -10.29 10.95
CA ASN A 143 25.44 -10.69 10.57
C ASN A 143 26.33 -9.52 10.10
N SER A 144 26.21 -8.38 10.78
CA SER A 144 26.99 -7.15 10.53
C SER A 144 26.86 -6.55 9.13
N TRP A 145 25.84 -6.95 8.36
CA TRP A 145 25.50 -6.28 7.12
C TRP A 145 25.02 -4.85 7.38
N ILE A 146 25.40 -3.94 6.49
CA ILE A 146 24.92 -2.56 6.47
C ILE A 146 24.77 -2.09 5.02
N ASN A 147 24.06 -0.98 4.80
CA ASN A 147 24.04 -0.33 3.47
C ASN A 147 25.46 0.14 3.07
N LEU A 148 25.81 0.01 1.79
CA LEU A 148 27.10 0.44 1.26
C LEU A 148 27.27 1.97 1.38
N ASP A 149 26.39 2.71 0.71
CA ASP A 149 26.30 4.16 0.72
C ASP A 149 24.88 4.54 0.25
N ALA A 150 24.04 4.92 1.20
CA ALA A 150 22.63 5.24 0.95
C ALA A 150 22.44 6.55 0.15
N ALA A 151 23.49 7.37 -0.02
CA ALA A 151 23.43 8.59 -0.83
C ALA A 151 23.66 8.30 -2.31
N ILE A 152 24.38 7.21 -2.64
CA ILE A 152 24.74 6.84 -4.01
C ILE A 152 23.90 5.66 -4.52
N TYR A 153 23.64 4.69 -3.64
CA TYR A 153 22.93 3.46 -3.98
C TYR A 153 21.63 3.34 -3.19
N PRO A 154 20.63 2.63 -3.72
CA PRO A 154 19.44 2.29 -2.95
C PRO A 154 19.82 1.57 -1.65
N SER A 155 19.25 2.03 -0.53
CA SER A 155 19.26 1.26 0.72
C SER A 155 18.57 -0.09 0.51
N MET A 156 18.97 -1.06 1.33
CA MET A 156 18.29 -2.35 1.40
C MET A 156 16.82 -2.13 1.80
N SER A 157 15.92 -2.43 0.87
CA SER A 157 14.50 -2.23 1.02
C SER A 157 13.68 -3.32 0.34
N PHE A 158 12.44 -3.47 0.78
CA PHE A 158 11.45 -4.36 0.16
C PHE A 158 10.09 -3.67 0.08
N ARG A 159 9.22 -4.16 -0.80
CA ARG A 159 7.81 -3.76 -0.87
C ARG A 159 6.99 -4.82 -1.59
N LYS A 160 5.68 -4.85 -1.36
CA LYS A 160 4.75 -5.63 -2.17
C LYS A 160 4.04 -4.73 -3.19
N ILE A 161 4.05 -5.13 -4.46
CA ILE A 161 3.35 -4.39 -5.50
C ILE A 161 1.94 -4.95 -5.73
N ILE A 162 1.16 -4.24 -6.55
CA ILE A 162 -0.27 -4.51 -6.82
C ILE A 162 -0.51 -5.94 -7.31
N SER A 163 0.41 -6.51 -8.10
CA SER A 163 0.32 -7.90 -8.58
C SER A 163 0.46 -8.95 -7.47
N GLY A 164 0.78 -8.54 -6.24
CA GLY A 164 1.14 -9.43 -5.14
C GLY A 164 2.63 -9.79 -5.12
N ASP A 165 3.38 -9.38 -6.15
CA ASP A 165 4.81 -9.63 -6.26
C ASP A 165 5.59 -8.82 -5.22
N ILE A 166 6.69 -9.39 -4.74
CA ILE A 166 7.56 -8.74 -3.76
C ILE A 166 8.79 -8.22 -4.49
N HIS A 167 9.04 -6.92 -4.36
CA HIS A 167 10.24 -6.30 -4.87
C HIS A 167 11.24 -6.15 -3.74
N VAL A 168 12.50 -6.51 -4.01
CA VAL A 168 13.60 -6.37 -3.07
C VAL A 168 14.75 -5.69 -3.79
N GLN A 169 15.31 -4.63 -3.18
CA GLN A 169 16.39 -3.85 -3.77
C GLN A 169 17.40 -3.40 -2.71
N GLY A 170 18.66 -3.20 -3.08
CA GLY A 170 19.65 -2.57 -2.22
C GLY A 170 21.09 -2.94 -2.57
N VAL A 171 22.03 -2.19 -2.00
CA VAL A 171 23.45 -2.55 -2.01
C VAL A 171 24.01 -2.53 -0.60
N VAL A 172 24.55 -3.66 -0.16
CA VAL A 172 25.03 -3.87 1.21
C VAL A 172 26.53 -4.18 1.23
N LYS A 173 27.17 -4.05 2.40
CA LYS A 173 28.59 -4.35 2.64
C LYS A 173 28.83 -4.92 4.04
N ASN A 174 30.09 -5.24 4.31
CA ASN A 174 30.70 -5.66 5.58
C ASN A 174 30.32 -7.03 6.10
N GLY A 175 29.07 -7.46 5.95
CA GLY A 175 28.61 -8.70 6.56
C GLY A 175 29.28 -9.95 6.00
N THR A 176 28.87 -11.12 6.49
CA THR A 176 29.50 -12.39 6.12
C THR A 176 28.78 -13.04 4.95
N ILE A 177 29.51 -13.33 3.87
CA ILE A 177 29.00 -14.11 2.73
C ILE A 177 28.60 -15.52 3.21
N GLY A 178 27.48 -16.01 2.70
CA GLY A 178 26.82 -17.24 3.12
C GLY A 178 25.84 -17.07 4.27
N LEU A 179 25.79 -15.89 4.90
CA LEU A 179 24.88 -15.60 6.01
C LEU A 179 23.78 -14.59 5.65
N THR A 180 22.72 -14.59 6.45
CA THR A 180 21.54 -13.73 6.29
C THR A 180 21.89 -12.24 6.39
N ILE A 181 21.40 -11.45 5.43
CA ILE A 181 21.43 -9.98 5.43
C ILE A 181 20.35 -9.44 6.35
N PHE A 182 19.11 -9.88 6.16
CA PHE A 182 17.95 -9.62 7.00
C PHE A 182 16.85 -10.67 6.74
N THR A 183 15.78 -10.66 7.53
CA THR A 183 14.64 -11.56 7.35
C THR A 183 13.39 -10.76 6.99
N LEU A 184 12.72 -11.16 5.92
CA LEU A 184 11.44 -10.58 5.48
C LEU A 184 10.34 -10.83 6.54
N PRO A 185 9.48 -9.84 6.85
CA PRO A 185 8.34 -10.03 7.73
C PRO A 185 7.31 -11.01 7.16
N VAL A 186 6.48 -11.56 8.05
CA VAL A 186 5.31 -12.35 7.65
C VAL A 186 4.46 -11.53 6.67
N GLY A 187 4.03 -12.16 5.57
CA GLY A 187 3.35 -11.46 4.47
C GLY A 187 4.25 -11.07 3.28
N TYR A 188 5.58 -11.03 3.45
CA TYR A 188 6.55 -10.86 2.36
C TYR A 188 7.40 -12.11 2.09
N VAL A 189 7.14 -13.19 2.83
CA VAL A 189 7.90 -14.43 2.71
C VAL A 189 7.44 -15.22 1.48
N PRO A 190 8.34 -15.64 0.57
CA PRO A 190 7.96 -16.51 -0.54
C PRO A 190 7.65 -17.93 -0.04
N ASN A 191 6.77 -18.64 -0.76
CA ASN A 191 6.42 -20.03 -0.46
C ASN A 191 7.55 -21.04 -0.78
N ARG A 192 8.56 -20.61 -1.53
CA ARG A 192 9.70 -21.42 -1.98
C ARG A 192 10.98 -20.62 -1.88
N THR A 193 12.10 -21.33 -1.81
CA THR A 193 13.42 -20.71 -1.94
C THR A 193 13.61 -20.20 -3.36
N ILE A 194 14.05 -18.95 -3.50
CA ILE A 194 14.28 -18.28 -4.77
C ILE A 194 15.73 -17.83 -4.83
N MET A 195 16.40 -18.13 -5.94
CA MET A 195 17.80 -17.74 -6.19
C MET A 195 17.84 -16.77 -7.36
N PHE A 196 18.66 -15.74 -7.27
CA PHE A 196 18.84 -14.75 -8.31
C PHE A 196 20.29 -14.32 -8.43
N ALA A 197 20.65 -13.89 -9.64
CA ALA A 197 21.93 -13.29 -9.92
C ALA A 197 22.06 -11.98 -9.15
N ALA A 198 23.23 -11.78 -8.57
CA ALA A 198 23.66 -10.55 -7.94
C ALA A 198 24.99 -10.12 -8.58
N VAL A 199 25.41 -8.90 -8.27
CA VAL A 199 26.76 -8.42 -8.57
C VAL A 199 27.41 -8.07 -7.25
N ALA A 200 28.66 -8.51 -7.07
CA ALA A 200 29.45 -8.18 -5.90
C ALA A 200 30.88 -7.87 -6.30
N ASN A 201 31.37 -6.69 -5.91
CA ASN A 201 32.71 -6.21 -6.24
C ASN A 201 33.11 -6.36 -7.73
N GLY A 202 32.18 -6.03 -8.62
CA GLY A 202 32.40 -6.09 -10.08
C GLY A 202 32.39 -7.50 -10.67
N ALA A 203 31.99 -8.51 -9.89
CA ALA A 203 31.90 -9.90 -10.32
C ALA A 203 30.48 -10.47 -10.10
N PHE A 204 30.22 -11.62 -10.73
CA PHE A 204 28.99 -12.37 -10.49
C PHE A 204 28.87 -12.81 -9.03
N ALA A 205 27.65 -12.75 -8.51
CA ALA A 205 27.29 -13.20 -7.19
C ALA A 205 25.91 -13.89 -7.21
N GLN A 206 25.57 -14.59 -6.13
CA GLN A 206 24.25 -15.17 -5.95
C GLN A 206 23.61 -14.66 -4.67
N SER A 207 22.37 -14.19 -4.79
CA SER A 207 21.50 -13.95 -3.64
C SER A 207 20.39 -14.99 -3.60
N THR A 208 20.04 -15.41 -2.39
CA THR A 208 18.98 -16.40 -2.16
C THR A 208 18.02 -15.86 -1.12
N ILE A 209 16.72 -15.99 -1.38
CA ILE A 209 15.67 -15.76 -0.40
C ILE A 209 15.09 -17.12 -0.05
N LEU A 210 15.26 -17.55 1.19
CA LEU A 210 14.73 -18.82 1.67
C LEU A 210 13.21 -18.74 1.87
N SER A 211 12.53 -19.88 1.85
CA SER A 211 11.10 -19.96 2.21
C SER A 211 10.79 -19.58 3.67
N THR A 212 11.82 -19.31 4.47
CA THR A 212 11.72 -18.73 5.82
C THR A 212 11.76 -17.21 5.82
N GLY A 213 11.95 -16.56 4.65
CA GLY A 213 12.07 -15.12 4.50
C GLY A 213 13.50 -14.57 4.65
N ALA A 214 14.47 -15.42 5.02
CA ALA A 214 15.86 -15.00 5.14
C ALA A 214 16.44 -14.62 3.76
N VAL A 215 16.89 -13.38 3.63
CA VAL A 215 17.60 -12.87 2.45
C VAL A 215 19.10 -13.06 2.68
N VAL A 216 19.77 -13.83 1.82
CA VAL A 216 21.14 -14.30 2.03
C VAL A 216 22.04 -13.87 0.86
N ALA A 217 23.21 -13.32 1.18
CA ALA A 217 24.30 -13.14 0.21
C ALA A 217 25.04 -14.49 0.05
N SER A 218 24.56 -15.37 -0.83
CA SER A 218 24.97 -16.79 -0.85
C SER A 218 26.40 -17.00 -1.35
N SER A 219 26.84 -16.21 -2.33
CA SER A 219 28.21 -16.22 -2.86
C SER A 219 28.58 -14.86 -3.44
N GLY A 220 29.87 -14.48 -3.38
CA GLY A 220 30.34 -13.19 -3.90
C GLY A 220 31.32 -12.51 -2.94
N SER A 221 31.24 -11.18 -2.86
CA SER A 221 32.10 -10.34 -2.03
C SER A 221 31.27 -9.49 -1.07
N ASN A 222 31.79 -9.23 0.12
CA ASN A 222 31.20 -8.32 1.10
C ASN A 222 31.80 -6.91 1.07
N VAL A 223 32.72 -6.61 0.14
CA VAL A 223 33.16 -5.23 -0.13
C VAL A 223 31.96 -4.40 -0.58
N TRP A 224 31.18 -4.96 -1.51
CA TRP A 224 29.79 -4.60 -1.76
C TRP A 224 29.07 -5.75 -2.46
N PHE A 225 27.77 -5.85 -2.20
CA PHE A 225 26.88 -6.89 -2.72
C PHE A 225 25.53 -6.28 -3.10
N SER A 226 25.10 -6.45 -4.35
CA SER A 226 23.78 -6.00 -4.79
C SER A 226 22.70 -7.04 -4.52
N VAL A 227 21.55 -6.56 -4.09
CA VAL A 227 20.31 -7.33 -4.01
C VAL A 227 19.32 -6.60 -4.92
N GLY A 228 18.85 -7.23 -5.98
CA GLY A 228 17.88 -6.61 -6.89
C GLY A 228 17.08 -7.70 -7.58
N THR A 229 15.79 -7.81 -7.25
CA THR A 229 14.92 -8.82 -7.87
C THR A 229 13.44 -8.43 -7.79
N ILE A 230 12.68 -8.96 -8.75
CA ILE A 230 11.22 -9.05 -8.73
C ILE A 230 10.90 -10.50 -8.37
N ILE A 231 10.23 -10.72 -7.24
CA ILE A 231 9.78 -12.03 -6.80
C ILE A 231 8.34 -12.20 -7.27
N THR A 232 8.14 -13.00 -8.31
CA THR A 232 6.81 -13.33 -8.80
C THR A 232 6.18 -14.42 -7.93
N HIS A 233 4.98 -14.17 -7.41
CA HIS A 233 4.25 -15.16 -6.63
C HIS A 233 3.72 -16.27 -7.55
N ILE A 234 4.27 -17.49 -7.46
CA ILE A 234 3.69 -18.69 -8.11
C ILE A 234 2.92 -19.46 -7.03
N LEU A 235 1.61 -19.56 -7.25
CA LEU A 235 0.64 -20.32 -6.43
C LEU A 235 1.14 -21.73 -6.11
#